data_AF-A0A1H4F9K2-F1
#
_entry.id   AF-A0A1H4F9K2-F1
#
_cell.length_a   1.000
_cell.length_b   1.000
_cell.length_c   1.000
_cell.angle_alpha   90.00
_cell.angle_beta   90.00
_cell.angle_gamma   90.00
#
_symmetry.space_group_name_H-M   'P 1'
#
loop_
_entity.id
_entity.type
_entity.pdbx_description
1 polymer ?
#
loop_
_entity_poly.entity_id
_entity_poly.type
_entity_poly.pdbx_seq_one_letter_code
_entity_poly.pdbx_strand_id
1 'polypeptide(L)'
;MNKIFATIVLAAFALSSCIKEDDSYKELLPLRPGMNIYSMTMTQNAVAMQPANAGIRLAMLLAEAAKQYPETELKDVDLTKLKIEGNSNSVMTLLFTAGTKIERQADGDYKITYNGDYQQYDGFFLKGSMLVKTGGVEQLKDTNGSQTWQVEIEEGLTLSARDVNGLIQVNMEGGSTTLYNEGLSYTISLSGISASFENASVSSSWRGDFSLRGVNADLVYSECRGKDFKVSGEASGPSVYVGSDSSNLRLGYYLSSGSVYRSGQIIEGTQECSFESYNYDTSGYPSPDVKYVWSNDGNKLYQKIYYNGYVYPKN
;
A
#
# COMPACT_ATOMS: atom_id res chain seq x y z
N MET A 1 -4.13 15.47 34.03
CA MET A 1 -4.83 15.26 32.74
C MET A 1 -3.91 14.42 31.86
N ASN A 2 -4.13 13.11 31.85
CA ASN A 2 -3.28 12.15 31.14
C ASN A 2 -3.70 12.09 29.67
N LYS A 3 -2.99 12.82 28.80
CA LYS A 3 -3.09 12.65 27.35
C LYS A 3 -2.16 11.50 26.93
N ILE A 4 -2.63 10.26 27.11
CA ILE A 4 -2.00 9.11 26.45
C ILE A 4 -2.55 9.11 25.03
N PHE A 5 -1.75 9.58 24.08
CA PHE A 5 -2.05 9.47 22.66
C PHE A 5 -2.18 7.99 22.30
N ALA A 6 -3.37 7.59 21.88
CA ALA A 6 -3.63 6.28 21.29
C ALA A 6 -2.76 6.15 20.04
N THR A 7 -1.59 5.53 20.19
CA THR A 7 -0.77 5.05 19.08
C THR A 7 -1.52 3.84 18.51
N ILE A 8 -2.41 4.11 17.56
CA ILE A 8 -3.13 3.07 16.84
C ILE A 8 -2.13 2.38 15.91
N VAL A 9 -1.68 1.21 16.35
CA VAL A 9 -0.83 0.28 15.59
C VAL A 9 -1.74 -0.50 14.66
N LEU A 10 -1.97 0.03 13.47
CA LEU A 10 -2.73 -0.64 12.40
C LEU A 10 -1.88 -1.69 11.65
N ALA A 11 -0.65 -1.96 12.08
CA ALA A 11 0.22 -2.99 11.52
C ALA A 11 0.90 -3.88 12.58
N ALA A 12 0.16 -4.38 13.56
CA ALA A 12 0.62 -5.45 14.45
C ALA A 12 -0.09 -6.79 14.19
N PHE A 13 0.10 -7.37 13.00
CA PHE A 13 -0.27 -8.77 12.75
C PHE A 13 0.90 -9.66 12.31
N ALA A 14 2.13 -9.32 12.73
CA ALA A 14 3.27 -10.25 12.69
C ALA A 14 3.87 -10.56 14.07
N LEU A 15 3.34 -10.00 15.17
CA LEU A 15 3.97 -10.08 16.50
C LEU A 15 3.10 -10.72 17.59
N SER A 16 1.83 -11.04 17.30
CA SER A 16 0.90 -11.57 18.31
C SER A 16 0.70 -13.08 18.27
N SER A 17 1.21 -13.79 17.25
CA SER A 17 1.22 -15.25 17.26
C SER A 17 2.39 -15.78 18.09
N CYS A 18 2.15 -15.86 19.40
CA CYS A 18 2.91 -16.61 20.41
C CYS A 18 4.20 -15.95 20.97
N ILE A 19 4.09 -14.77 21.57
CA ILE A 19 5.01 -14.43 22.68
C ILE A 19 4.50 -15.20 23.91
N LYS A 20 4.96 -16.44 24.07
CA LYS A 20 5.05 -17.03 25.41
C LYS A 20 6.00 -16.15 26.22
N GLU A 21 5.82 -16.08 27.54
CA GLU A 21 6.79 -15.46 28.47
C GLU A 21 8.14 -16.18 28.38
N ASP A 22 8.90 -15.88 27.34
CA ASP A 22 10.25 -16.37 27.09
C ASP A 22 11.16 -15.14 26.88
N ASP A 23 12.45 -15.30 27.13
CA ASP A 23 13.43 -14.21 27.22
C ASP A 23 13.53 -13.34 25.95
N SER A 24 12.99 -13.82 24.81
CA SER A 24 12.82 -13.05 23.56
C SER A 24 12.08 -11.72 23.74
N TYR A 25 11.13 -11.64 24.68
CA TYR A 25 10.43 -10.38 24.96
C TYR A 25 11.38 -9.30 25.47
N LYS A 26 12.33 -9.67 26.35
CA LYS A 26 13.33 -8.74 26.90
C LYS A 26 14.29 -8.24 25.83
N GLU A 27 14.59 -9.08 24.83
CA GLU A 27 15.45 -8.69 23.71
C GLU A 27 14.79 -7.68 22.76
N LEU A 28 13.45 -7.70 22.67
CA LEU A 28 12.69 -6.77 21.85
C LEU A 28 12.40 -5.43 22.54
N LEU A 29 12.49 -5.35 23.87
CA LEU A 29 12.20 -4.12 24.63
C LEU A 29 12.95 -2.88 24.10
N PRO A 30 14.27 -2.94 23.84
CA PRO A 30 15.00 -1.78 23.32
C PRO A 30 14.63 -1.38 21.89
N LEU A 31 14.07 -2.32 21.11
CA LEU A 31 13.69 -2.13 19.71
C LEU A 31 12.24 -1.64 19.56
N ARG A 32 11.41 -1.81 20.60
CA ARG A 32 9.98 -1.49 20.58
C ARG A 32 9.66 -0.08 20.06
N PRO A 33 10.38 0.98 20.45
CA PRO A 33 10.13 2.31 19.87
C PRO A 33 10.35 2.32 18.35
N GLY A 34 11.44 1.73 17.86
CA GLY A 34 11.66 1.58 16.41
C GLY A 34 10.57 0.77 15.72
N MET A 35 10.10 -0.32 16.34
CA MET A 35 9.01 -1.12 15.79
C MET A 35 7.71 -0.32 15.66
N ASN A 36 7.45 0.63 16.57
CA ASN A 36 6.32 1.55 16.46
C ASN A 36 6.50 2.54 15.30
N ILE A 37 7.70 3.09 15.10
CA ILE A 37 8.02 3.97 13.94
C ILE A 37 7.71 3.24 12.63
N TYR A 38 8.19 2.01 12.51
CA TYR A 38 7.92 1.14 11.37
C TYR A 38 6.42 0.92 11.19
N SER A 39 5.69 0.52 12.24
CA SER A 39 4.25 0.28 12.13
C SER A 39 3.45 1.52 11.72
N MET A 40 3.77 2.69 12.26
CA MET A 40 3.11 3.94 11.90
C MET A 40 3.38 4.30 10.44
N THR A 41 4.63 4.21 10.02
CA THR A 41 5.05 4.51 8.65
C THR A 41 4.42 3.56 7.64
N MET A 42 4.43 2.25 7.93
CA MET A 42 3.81 1.26 7.04
C MET A 42 2.30 1.41 6.96
N THR A 43 1.63 1.76 8.06
CA THR A 43 0.20 2.07 8.05
C THR A 43 -0.08 3.27 7.16
N GLN A 44 0.61 4.38 7.39
CA GLN A 44 0.48 5.60 6.59
C GLN A 44 0.72 5.33 5.11
N ASN A 45 1.77 4.59 4.79
CA ASN A 45 2.10 4.24 3.41
C ASN A 45 1.04 3.32 2.79
N ALA A 46 0.50 2.35 3.52
CA ALA A 46 -0.53 1.44 3.03
C ALA A 46 -1.87 2.16 2.77
N VAL A 47 -2.23 3.14 3.60
CA VAL A 47 -3.38 4.05 3.37
C VAL A 47 -3.15 4.88 2.12
N ALA A 48 -1.97 5.50 1.98
CA ALA A 48 -1.67 6.38 0.87
C ALA A 48 -1.54 5.66 -0.48
N MET A 49 -1.18 4.37 -0.48
CA MET A 49 -1.02 3.54 -1.68
C MET A 49 -2.35 2.99 -2.23
N GLN A 50 -3.50 3.25 -1.61
CA GLN A 50 -4.78 2.72 -2.07
C GLN A 50 -5.13 3.12 -3.52
N PRO A 51 -4.91 4.38 -3.97
CA PRO A 51 -5.14 4.75 -5.38
C PRO A 51 -4.16 4.04 -6.33
N ALA A 52 -2.88 3.88 -5.94
CA ALA A 52 -1.92 3.09 -6.71
C ALA A 52 -2.38 1.63 -6.86
N ASN A 53 -2.85 1.01 -5.77
CA ASN A 53 -3.38 -0.35 -5.78
C ASN A 53 -4.57 -0.49 -6.74
N ALA A 54 -5.50 0.47 -6.73
CA ALA A 54 -6.66 0.47 -7.62
C ALA A 54 -6.24 0.57 -9.09
N GLY A 55 -5.35 1.51 -9.44
CA GLY A 55 -4.88 1.70 -10.80
C GLY A 55 -4.07 0.51 -11.34
N ILE A 56 -3.16 -0.06 -10.55
CA ILE A 56 -2.39 -1.25 -10.95
C ILE A 56 -3.30 -2.47 -11.11
N ARG A 57 -4.27 -2.70 -10.21
CA ARG A 57 -5.23 -3.81 -10.35
C ARG A 57 -6.11 -3.63 -11.59
N LEU A 58 -6.52 -2.41 -11.91
CA LEU A 58 -7.24 -2.13 -13.17
C LEU A 58 -6.35 -2.42 -14.38
N ALA A 59 -5.08 -1.98 -14.36
CA ALA A 59 -4.14 -2.26 -15.45
C ALA A 59 -3.96 -3.77 -15.67
N MET A 60 -3.85 -4.56 -14.60
CA MET A 60 -3.77 -6.02 -14.69
C MET A 60 -5.04 -6.65 -15.28
N LEU A 61 -6.21 -6.11 -14.94
CA LEU A 61 -7.50 -6.56 -15.47
C LEU A 61 -7.63 -6.28 -16.97
N LEU A 62 -7.26 -5.07 -17.40
CA LEU A 62 -7.31 -4.67 -18.81
C LEU A 62 -6.25 -5.41 -19.65
N ALA A 63 -5.06 -5.65 -19.11
CA ALA A 63 -4.04 -6.45 -19.76
C ALA A 63 -4.49 -7.92 -19.94
N GLU A 64 -5.15 -8.49 -18.93
CA GLU A 64 -5.74 -9.84 -19.05
C GLU A 64 -6.87 -9.87 -20.08
N ALA A 65 -7.71 -8.83 -20.14
CA ALA A 65 -8.74 -8.68 -21.16
C ALA A 65 -8.16 -8.67 -22.59
N ALA A 66 -7.12 -7.87 -22.81
CA ALA A 66 -6.43 -7.77 -24.11
C ALA A 66 -5.83 -9.12 -24.53
N LYS A 67 -5.32 -9.89 -23.58
CA LYS A 67 -4.79 -11.24 -23.85
C LYS A 67 -5.89 -12.24 -24.21
N GLN A 68 -7.01 -12.24 -23.48
CA GLN A 68 -8.08 -13.21 -23.71
C GLN A 68 -8.93 -12.90 -24.94
N TYR A 69 -9.01 -11.62 -25.33
CA TYR A 69 -9.81 -11.14 -26.46
C TYR A 69 -8.98 -10.25 -27.39
N PRO A 70 -7.95 -10.79 -28.08
CA PRO A 70 -7.03 -9.98 -28.88
C PRO A 70 -7.69 -9.29 -30.09
N GLU A 71 -8.81 -9.81 -30.58
CA GLU A 71 -9.54 -9.29 -31.74
C GLU A 71 -10.73 -8.39 -31.35
N THR A 72 -10.93 -8.12 -30.05
CA THR A 72 -12.03 -7.32 -29.55
C THR A 72 -11.50 -6.03 -28.95
N GLU A 73 -12.07 -4.89 -29.34
CA GLU A 73 -11.75 -3.62 -28.67
C GLU A 73 -12.10 -3.72 -27.18
N LEU A 74 -11.20 -3.28 -26.29
CA LEU A 74 -11.36 -3.46 -24.84
C LEU A 74 -12.67 -2.86 -24.29
N LYS A 75 -13.16 -1.78 -24.92
CA LYS A 75 -14.45 -1.16 -24.60
C LYS A 75 -15.65 -2.12 -24.73
N ASP A 76 -15.53 -3.13 -25.60
CA ASP A 76 -16.59 -4.11 -25.90
C ASP A 76 -16.38 -5.43 -25.11
N VAL A 77 -15.29 -5.54 -24.35
CA VAL A 77 -15.00 -6.71 -23.51
C VAL A 77 -15.74 -6.61 -22.18
N ASP A 78 -16.52 -7.64 -21.86
CA ASP A 78 -17.15 -7.78 -20.55
C ASP A 78 -16.11 -8.24 -19.51
N LEU A 79 -15.55 -7.28 -18.77
CA LEU A 79 -14.51 -7.50 -17.75
C LEU A 79 -14.95 -8.48 -16.63
N THR A 80 -16.26 -8.67 -16.43
CA THR A 80 -16.78 -9.59 -15.40
C THR A 80 -16.64 -11.06 -15.79
N LYS A 81 -16.46 -11.34 -17.09
CA LYS A 81 -16.40 -12.70 -17.66
C LYS A 81 -14.98 -13.26 -17.80
N LEU A 82 -13.96 -12.46 -17.51
CA LEU A 82 -12.56 -12.88 -17.56
C LEU A 82 -12.29 -14.00 -16.55
N LYS A 83 -11.68 -15.10 -17.02
CA LYS A 83 -11.44 -16.30 -16.20
C LYS A 83 -10.01 -16.79 -16.37
N ILE A 84 -9.49 -17.43 -15.31
CA ILE A 84 -8.23 -18.17 -15.37
C ILE A 84 -8.53 -19.66 -15.38
N GLU A 85 -7.88 -20.40 -16.27
CA GLU A 85 -8.00 -21.85 -16.32
C GLU A 85 -7.66 -22.47 -14.94
N GLY A 86 -8.49 -23.40 -14.48
CA GLY A 86 -8.34 -24.03 -13.17
C GLY A 86 -8.71 -23.15 -11.97
N ASN A 87 -9.33 -21.97 -12.19
CA ASN A 87 -9.85 -21.13 -11.12
C ASN A 87 -11.37 -20.91 -11.27
N SER A 88 -12.12 -21.08 -10.19
CA SER A 88 -13.57 -20.85 -10.17
C SER A 88 -13.95 -19.36 -10.15
N ASN A 89 -13.06 -18.50 -9.65
CA ASN A 89 -13.31 -17.08 -9.52
C ASN A 89 -12.94 -16.33 -10.81
N SER A 90 -13.69 -15.27 -11.12
CA SER A 90 -13.32 -14.36 -12.22
C SER A 90 -12.05 -13.58 -11.87
N VAL A 91 -11.33 -13.13 -12.89
CA VAL A 91 -10.13 -12.28 -12.72
C VAL A 91 -10.48 -11.02 -11.93
N MET A 92 -11.66 -10.44 -12.19
CA MET A 92 -12.17 -9.29 -11.44
C MET A 92 -12.30 -9.58 -9.94
N THR A 93 -12.88 -10.72 -9.54
CA THR A 93 -12.99 -11.12 -8.12
C THR A 93 -11.66 -11.54 -7.49
N LEU A 94 -10.64 -11.84 -8.29
CA LEU A 94 -9.30 -12.15 -7.81
C LEU A 94 -8.42 -10.91 -7.62
N LEU A 95 -8.65 -9.86 -8.41
CA LEU A 95 -7.97 -8.56 -8.29
C LEU A 95 -8.67 -7.64 -7.30
N PHE A 96 -10.00 -7.69 -7.29
CA PHE A 96 -10.88 -6.89 -6.46
C PHE A 96 -11.78 -7.80 -5.64
N THR A 97 -12.24 -7.34 -4.49
CA THR A 97 -13.16 -8.13 -3.67
C THR A 97 -14.54 -8.25 -4.31
N ALA A 98 -15.30 -9.24 -3.86
CA ALA A 98 -16.72 -9.37 -4.19
C ALA A 98 -17.47 -8.04 -3.97
N GLY A 99 -18.43 -7.76 -4.83
CA GLY A 99 -19.23 -6.53 -4.77
C GLY A 99 -18.57 -5.27 -5.35
N THR A 100 -17.28 -5.33 -5.72
CA THR A 100 -16.64 -4.22 -6.46
C THR A 100 -17.29 -4.06 -7.84
N LYS A 101 -17.56 -2.81 -8.24
CA LYS A 101 -18.04 -2.46 -9.58
C LYS A 101 -16.99 -1.67 -10.32
N ILE A 102 -16.80 -1.96 -11.60
CA ILE A 102 -15.90 -1.22 -12.49
C ILE A 102 -16.74 -0.76 -13.68
N GLU A 103 -16.82 0.55 -13.87
CA GLU A 103 -17.68 1.18 -14.87
C GLU A 103 -16.83 2.07 -15.78
N ARG A 104 -16.78 1.72 -17.07
CA ARG A 104 -16.12 2.54 -18.09
C ARG A 104 -16.97 3.78 -18.37
N GLN A 105 -16.35 4.94 -18.32
CA GLN A 105 -16.93 6.24 -18.57
C GLN A 105 -16.90 6.56 -20.08
N ALA A 106 -17.64 7.58 -20.51
CA ALA A 106 -17.77 7.93 -21.92
C ALA A 106 -16.47 8.42 -22.57
N ASP A 107 -15.59 9.01 -21.78
CA ASP A 107 -14.25 9.49 -22.15
C ASP A 107 -13.17 8.38 -22.12
N GLY A 108 -13.52 7.15 -21.72
CA GLY A 108 -12.60 6.02 -21.60
C GLY A 108 -12.00 5.87 -20.20
N ASP A 109 -12.38 6.71 -19.24
CA ASP A 109 -11.96 6.57 -17.85
C ASP A 109 -12.72 5.45 -17.14
N TYR A 110 -12.28 5.06 -15.95
CA TYR A 110 -12.89 3.96 -15.19
C TYR A 110 -13.23 4.40 -13.76
N LYS A 111 -14.50 4.24 -13.37
CA LYS A 111 -14.92 4.40 -11.98
C LYS A 111 -14.92 3.03 -11.29
N ILE A 112 -14.16 2.92 -10.21
CA ILE A 112 -14.10 1.73 -9.38
C ILE A 112 -14.88 2.02 -8.10
N THR A 113 -15.90 1.23 -7.80
CA THR A 113 -16.76 1.42 -6.62
C THR A 113 -16.69 0.20 -5.72
N TYR A 114 -16.29 0.41 -4.47
CA TYR A 114 -16.17 -0.60 -3.42
C TYR A 114 -17.36 -0.53 -2.47
N ASN A 115 -17.86 -1.69 -2.02
CA ASN A 115 -19.05 -1.78 -1.16
C ASN A 115 -18.76 -1.70 0.35
N GLY A 116 -17.52 -1.99 0.78
CA GLY A 116 -17.12 -2.00 2.19
C GLY A 116 -17.37 -3.31 2.93
N ASP A 117 -18.03 -4.29 2.32
CA ASP A 117 -18.44 -5.53 3.02
C ASP A 117 -17.31 -6.57 3.07
N TYR A 118 -16.39 -6.50 2.10
CA TYR A 118 -15.34 -7.50 1.91
C TYR A 118 -13.95 -6.90 2.09
N GLN A 119 -13.09 -7.66 2.79
CA GLN A 119 -11.70 -7.28 3.02
C GLN A 119 -10.89 -7.49 1.76
N GLN A 120 -10.16 -6.46 1.34
CA GLN A 120 -9.14 -6.52 0.30
C GLN A 120 -7.95 -7.37 0.76
N TYR A 121 -7.13 -7.81 -0.20
CA TYR A 121 -5.93 -8.61 0.08
C TYR A 121 -4.88 -7.90 0.94
N ASP A 122 -4.89 -6.57 0.99
CA ASP A 122 -4.02 -5.75 1.85
C ASP A 122 -4.59 -5.56 3.27
N GLY A 123 -5.73 -6.19 3.58
CA GLY A 123 -6.33 -6.18 4.91
C GLY A 123 -7.35 -5.07 5.14
N PHE A 124 -7.59 -4.19 4.17
CA PHE A 124 -8.54 -3.08 4.33
C PHE A 124 -9.93 -3.38 3.75
N PHE A 125 -10.94 -2.72 4.28
CA PHE A 125 -12.27 -2.63 3.71
C PHE A 125 -12.40 -1.22 3.09
N LEU A 126 -12.56 -1.17 1.78
CA LEU A 126 -12.78 0.07 1.03
C LEU A 126 -14.28 0.26 0.81
N LYS A 127 -14.78 1.46 1.03
CA LYS A 127 -16.16 1.85 0.70
C LYS A 127 -16.16 3.20 0.01
N GLY A 128 -16.90 3.31 -1.10
CA GLY A 128 -16.89 4.51 -1.94
C GLY A 128 -16.16 4.25 -3.26
N SER A 129 -15.67 5.30 -3.91
CA SER A 129 -15.16 5.20 -5.27
C SER A 129 -13.80 5.84 -5.48
N MET A 130 -13.13 5.38 -6.53
CA MET A 130 -11.97 6.06 -7.14
C MET A 130 -12.22 6.20 -8.64
N LEU A 131 -11.67 7.25 -9.23
CA LEU A 131 -11.70 7.49 -10.67
C LEU A 131 -10.30 7.27 -11.24
N VAL A 132 -10.17 6.36 -12.21
CA VAL A 132 -8.93 6.16 -12.97
C VAL A 132 -9.08 6.88 -14.31
N LYS A 133 -8.37 7.99 -14.45
CA LYS A 133 -8.25 8.76 -15.68
C LYS A 133 -7.15 8.18 -16.55
N THR A 134 -7.50 7.71 -17.74
CA THR A 134 -6.56 7.01 -18.63
C THR A 134 -5.84 7.96 -19.59
N GLY A 135 -6.33 9.19 -19.71
CA GLY A 135 -5.78 10.18 -20.65
C GLY A 135 -5.90 9.74 -22.11
N GLY A 136 -6.86 8.86 -22.42
CA GLY A 136 -7.04 8.27 -23.74
C GLY A 136 -6.10 7.10 -24.07
N VAL A 137 -5.27 6.66 -23.12
CA VAL A 137 -4.37 5.51 -23.29
C VAL A 137 -4.96 4.30 -22.56
N GLU A 138 -5.56 3.37 -23.31
CA GLU A 138 -6.40 2.31 -22.72
C GLU A 138 -5.61 1.24 -21.93
N GLN A 139 -4.33 1.02 -22.23
CA GLN A 139 -3.47 0.11 -21.45
C GLN A 139 -2.31 0.86 -20.79
N LEU A 140 -2.05 0.56 -19.51
CA LEU A 140 -0.98 1.21 -18.76
C LEU A 140 0.41 0.97 -19.40
N LYS A 141 0.62 -0.17 -20.06
CA LYS A 141 1.89 -0.46 -20.76
C LYS A 141 2.20 0.52 -21.89
N ASP A 142 1.19 1.18 -22.46
CA ASP A 142 1.34 2.10 -23.60
C ASP A 142 1.52 3.56 -23.15
N THR A 143 1.49 3.81 -21.83
CA THR A 143 1.75 5.13 -21.24
C THR A 143 3.24 5.50 -21.26
N ASN A 144 3.54 6.75 -20.97
CA ASN A 144 4.90 7.27 -20.79
C ASN A 144 4.87 8.51 -19.89
N GLY A 145 6.03 9.11 -19.59
CA GLY A 145 6.12 10.29 -18.70
C GLY A 145 5.31 11.52 -19.15
N SER A 146 4.86 11.59 -20.40
CA SER A 146 3.97 12.66 -20.90
C SER A 146 2.50 12.27 -21.03
N GLN A 147 2.20 10.97 -21.08
CA GLN A 147 0.85 10.42 -21.18
C GLN A 147 0.68 9.41 -20.06
N THR A 148 0.12 9.87 -18.94
CA THR A 148 0.06 9.09 -17.70
C THR A 148 -1.39 8.74 -17.35
N TRP A 149 -1.58 7.66 -16.60
CA TRP A 149 -2.82 7.47 -15.87
C TRP A 149 -2.81 8.27 -14.57
N GLN A 150 -3.97 8.79 -14.19
CA GLN A 150 -4.17 9.46 -12.91
C GLN A 150 -5.30 8.78 -12.14
N VAL A 151 -5.03 8.36 -10.92
CA VAL A 151 -6.03 7.81 -10.02
C VAL A 151 -6.40 8.87 -8.99
N GLU A 152 -7.67 9.24 -8.96
CA GLU A 152 -8.24 10.24 -8.06
C GLU A 152 -9.17 9.58 -7.05
N ILE A 153 -9.12 10.11 -5.82
CA ILE A 153 -10.02 9.72 -4.74
C ILE A 153 -11.32 10.51 -4.91
N GLU A 154 -12.45 9.80 -4.96
CA GLU A 154 -13.76 10.45 -4.99
C GLU A 154 -14.24 10.78 -3.57
N GLU A 155 -15.11 11.78 -3.46
CA GLU A 155 -15.71 12.18 -2.19
C GLU A 155 -16.42 10.99 -1.51
N GLY A 156 -16.19 10.84 -0.22
CA GLY A 156 -16.81 9.80 0.60
C GLY A 156 -16.11 8.44 0.53
N LEU A 157 -14.94 8.33 -0.11
CA LEU A 157 -14.11 7.14 0.00
C LEU A 157 -13.62 6.97 1.45
N THR A 158 -13.88 5.81 2.03
CA THR A 158 -13.37 5.42 3.35
C THR A 158 -12.61 4.11 3.28
N LEU A 159 -11.62 4.01 4.15
CA LEU A 159 -10.84 2.83 4.41
C LEU A 159 -11.13 2.39 5.84
N SER A 160 -11.27 1.10 6.09
CA SER A 160 -11.32 0.59 7.45
C SER A 160 -10.55 -0.70 7.60
N ALA A 161 -10.09 -0.99 8.81
CA ALA A 161 -9.43 -2.25 9.16
C ALA A 161 -9.85 -2.67 10.55
N ARG A 162 -9.77 -3.98 10.80
CA ARG A 162 -10.11 -4.56 12.11
C ARG A 162 -8.90 -4.45 13.04
N ASP A 163 -9.13 -3.85 14.20
CA ASP A 163 -8.27 -3.92 15.38
C ASP A 163 -8.94 -4.80 16.46
N VAL A 164 -8.21 -5.12 17.53
CA VAL A 164 -8.70 -5.86 18.70
C VAL A 164 -9.92 -5.21 19.35
N ASN A 165 -10.10 -3.90 19.18
CA ASN A 165 -11.20 -3.12 19.76
C ASN A 165 -12.36 -2.85 18.79
N GLY A 166 -12.27 -3.27 17.53
CA GLY A 166 -13.31 -3.04 16.52
C GLY A 166 -12.76 -2.55 15.17
N LEU A 167 -13.65 -1.99 14.34
CA LEU A 167 -13.27 -1.39 13.06
C LEU A 167 -12.78 0.04 13.29
N ILE A 168 -11.58 0.33 12.79
CA ILE A 168 -11.02 1.68 12.74
C ILE A 168 -11.21 2.19 11.33
N GLN A 169 -11.80 3.39 11.19
CA GLN A 169 -12.04 4.03 9.91
C GLN A 169 -11.07 5.21 9.69
N VAL A 170 -10.63 5.32 8.44
CA VAL A 170 -9.86 6.45 7.89
C VAL A 170 -10.65 7.00 6.72
N ASN A 171 -10.87 8.31 6.72
CA ASN A 171 -11.48 9.03 5.61
C ASN A 171 -10.38 9.38 4.60
N MET A 172 -10.58 9.04 3.34
CA MET A 172 -9.69 9.44 2.25
C MET A 172 -10.24 10.74 1.67
N GLU A 173 -9.53 11.84 1.86
CA GLU A 173 -10.03 13.20 1.63
C GLU A 173 -9.61 13.78 0.28
N GLY A 174 -8.54 13.24 -0.31
CA GLY A 174 -8.07 13.70 -1.62
C GLY A 174 -6.61 13.35 -1.90
N GLY A 175 -6.04 14.08 -2.85
CA GLY A 175 -4.75 13.75 -3.47
C GLY A 175 -4.94 12.91 -4.73
N SER A 176 -3.83 12.60 -5.39
CA SER A 176 -3.85 11.77 -6.59
C SER A 176 -2.61 10.90 -6.71
N THR A 177 -2.73 9.83 -7.49
CA THR A 177 -1.61 8.99 -7.87
C THR A 177 -1.44 9.00 -9.38
N THR A 178 -0.23 9.23 -9.86
CA THR A 178 0.13 9.12 -11.27
C THR A 178 0.82 7.79 -11.53
N LEU A 179 0.42 7.10 -12.59
CA LEU A 179 0.98 5.83 -13.03
C LEU A 179 1.43 5.92 -14.49
N TYR A 180 2.64 5.47 -14.81
CA TYR A 180 3.07 5.36 -16.21
C TYR A 180 4.20 4.34 -16.41
N ASN A 181 4.42 3.93 -17.66
CA ASN A 181 5.49 3.02 -18.06
C ASN A 181 6.78 3.80 -18.41
N GLU A 182 7.92 3.34 -17.90
CA GLU A 182 9.28 3.79 -18.25
C GLU A 182 10.07 2.73 -19.06
N GLY A 183 9.36 1.87 -19.77
CA GLY A 183 9.90 0.80 -20.60
C GLY A 183 10.14 -0.51 -19.85
N LEU A 184 10.96 -0.49 -18.78
CA LEU A 184 11.29 -1.70 -17.99
C LEU A 184 10.57 -1.79 -16.65
N SER A 185 9.93 -0.70 -16.22
CA SER A 185 9.22 -0.57 -14.95
C SER A 185 8.10 0.45 -15.08
N TYR A 186 7.18 0.40 -14.14
CA TYR A 186 6.13 1.38 -13.96
C TYR A 186 6.49 2.33 -12.83
N THR A 187 6.33 3.62 -13.08
CA THR A 187 6.44 4.67 -12.07
C THR A 187 5.09 4.87 -11.40
N ILE A 188 5.12 4.97 -10.07
CA ILE A 188 3.98 5.26 -9.21
C ILE A 188 4.34 6.51 -8.41
N SER A 189 3.68 7.63 -8.68
CA SER A 189 3.92 8.89 -7.98
C SER A 189 2.69 9.30 -7.18
N LEU A 190 2.85 9.44 -5.86
CA LEU A 190 1.83 9.89 -4.92
C LEU A 190 1.94 11.40 -4.75
N SER A 191 0.84 12.12 -4.98
CA SER A 191 0.79 13.57 -4.86
C SER A 191 -0.19 13.99 -3.76
N GLY A 192 0.34 14.11 -2.54
CA GLY A 192 -0.34 14.74 -1.41
C GLY A 192 -1.59 13.99 -0.98
N ILE A 193 -1.50 12.67 -0.85
CA ILE A 193 -2.62 11.83 -0.43
C ILE A 193 -3.07 12.27 0.97
N SER A 194 -4.30 12.76 1.02
CA SER A 194 -4.93 13.33 2.22
C SER A 194 -5.85 12.30 2.82
N ALA A 195 -5.66 12.04 4.10
CA ALA A 195 -6.45 11.09 4.85
C ALA A 195 -6.40 11.40 6.35
N SER A 196 -7.49 11.13 7.06
CA SER A 196 -7.62 11.39 8.49
C SER A 196 -8.41 10.28 9.20
N PHE A 197 -8.13 10.05 10.49
CA PHE A 197 -9.04 9.26 11.32
C PHE A 197 -10.33 10.03 11.57
N GLU A 198 -11.41 9.33 11.86
CA GLU A 198 -12.65 9.97 12.31
C GLU A 198 -12.39 10.84 13.55
N ASN A 199 -12.84 12.10 13.51
CA ASN A 199 -12.63 13.11 14.55
C ASN A 199 -11.15 13.48 14.83
N ALA A 200 -10.23 13.19 13.90
CA ALA A 200 -8.84 13.62 14.04
C ALA A 200 -8.70 15.15 13.93
N SER A 201 -7.70 15.70 14.64
CA SER A 201 -7.33 17.12 14.54
C SER A 201 -6.34 17.40 13.41
N VAL A 202 -5.89 16.37 12.71
CA VAL A 202 -4.87 16.46 11.65
C VAL A 202 -5.26 15.55 10.49
N SER A 203 -4.80 15.92 9.29
CA SER A 203 -4.91 15.09 8.09
C SER A 203 -3.55 14.93 7.42
N SER A 204 -3.29 13.76 6.85
CA SER A 204 -2.04 13.47 6.16
C SER A 204 -1.89 14.27 4.86
N SER A 205 -0.68 14.34 4.33
CA SER A 205 -0.39 14.84 2.98
C SER A 205 0.81 14.07 2.44
N TRP A 206 0.58 12.78 2.20
CA TRP A 206 1.64 11.82 1.88
C TRP A 206 2.07 11.95 0.42
N ARG A 207 3.37 11.98 0.18
CA ARG A 207 3.96 12.06 -1.16
C ARG A 207 5.01 10.98 -1.32
N GLY A 208 5.27 10.53 -2.54
CA GLY A 208 6.30 9.53 -2.76
C GLY A 208 6.37 9.07 -4.19
N ASP A 209 7.50 8.45 -4.53
CA ASP A 209 7.79 7.95 -5.87
C ASP A 209 8.32 6.52 -5.74
N PHE A 210 7.66 5.61 -6.46
CA PHE A 210 7.99 4.19 -6.46
C PHE A 210 8.14 3.67 -7.89
N SER A 211 8.98 2.65 -8.03
CA SER A 211 9.12 1.85 -9.23
C SER A 211 8.58 0.45 -8.97
N LEU A 212 7.78 -0.06 -9.89
CA LEU A 212 7.22 -1.41 -9.89
C LEU A 212 7.61 -2.13 -11.18
N ARG A 213 8.19 -3.32 -11.08
CA ARG A 213 8.47 -4.18 -12.23
C ARG A 213 7.92 -5.58 -11.98
N GLY A 214 6.97 -5.99 -12.82
CA GLY A 214 6.44 -7.35 -12.83
C GLY A 214 7.31 -8.31 -13.63
N VAL A 215 7.00 -9.62 -13.52
CA VAL A 215 7.61 -10.66 -14.37
C VAL A 215 7.15 -10.54 -15.82
N ASN A 216 5.89 -10.14 -16.03
CA ASN A 216 5.35 -9.77 -17.32
C ASN A 216 5.29 -8.23 -17.40
N ALA A 217 5.88 -7.68 -18.47
CA ALA A 217 6.00 -6.23 -18.67
C ALA A 217 4.67 -5.54 -19.00
N ASP A 218 3.63 -6.31 -19.35
CA ASP A 218 2.31 -5.83 -19.69
C ASP A 218 1.34 -5.93 -18.49
N LEU A 219 1.80 -6.48 -17.36
CA LEU A 219 1.02 -6.75 -16.14
C LEU A 219 -0.15 -7.74 -16.32
N VAL A 220 -0.10 -8.63 -17.30
CA VAL A 220 -1.12 -9.67 -17.50
C VAL A 220 -1.33 -10.49 -16.21
N TYR A 221 -2.55 -10.49 -15.65
CA TYR A 221 -2.83 -11.08 -14.35
C TYR A 221 -2.44 -12.56 -14.26
N SER A 222 -2.81 -13.37 -15.26
CA SER A 222 -2.51 -14.80 -15.31
C SER A 222 -1.01 -15.12 -15.24
N GLU A 223 -0.16 -14.22 -15.73
CA GLU A 223 1.29 -14.39 -15.78
C GLU A 223 1.99 -13.80 -14.55
N CYS A 224 1.36 -12.81 -13.91
CA CYS A 224 1.87 -12.15 -12.70
C CYS A 224 1.42 -12.85 -11.40
N ARG A 225 0.29 -13.57 -11.39
CA ARG A 225 -0.27 -14.19 -10.20
C ARG A 225 0.74 -15.11 -9.50
N GLY A 226 1.01 -14.83 -8.22
CA GLY A 226 1.91 -15.63 -7.38
C GLY A 226 3.39 -15.47 -7.73
N LYS A 227 3.75 -14.51 -8.59
CA LYS A 227 5.12 -14.19 -8.96
C LYS A 227 5.65 -12.97 -8.19
N ASP A 228 6.96 -12.80 -8.30
CA ASP A 228 7.68 -11.71 -7.67
C ASP A 228 7.56 -10.42 -8.47
N PHE A 229 7.40 -9.32 -7.75
CA PHE A 229 7.56 -7.98 -8.27
C PHE A 229 8.82 -7.37 -7.70
N LYS A 230 9.58 -6.65 -8.54
CA LYS A 230 10.66 -5.80 -8.07
C LYS A 230 10.09 -4.43 -7.76
N VAL A 231 10.35 -3.95 -6.55
CA VAL A 231 9.82 -2.68 -6.04
C VAL A 231 10.92 -1.88 -5.36
N SER A 232 10.84 -0.57 -5.45
CA SER A 232 11.72 0.36 -4.75
C SER A 232 11.09 1.75 -4.74
N GLY A 233 11.54 2.61 -3.84
CA GLY A 233 11.09 3.99 -3.83
C GLY A 233 11.12 4.59 -2.45
N GLU A 234 10.56 5.78 -2.34
CA GLU A 234 10.51 6.54 -1.11
C GLU A 234 9.21 7.32 -1.01
N ALA A 235 8.80 7.59 0.22
CA ALA A 235 7.65 8.43 0.48
C ALA A 235 7.80 9.15 1.81
N SER A 236 7.26 10.35 1.89
CA SER A 236 7.23 11.09 3.14
C SER A 236 6.17 12.17 3.18
N GLY A 237 5.99 12.74 4.37
CA GLY A 237 5.12 13.90 4.57
C GLY A 237 4.39 13.89 5.90
N PRO A 238 3.46 14.85 6.09
CA PRO A 238 2.51 14.82 7.19
C PRO A 238 1.73 13.49 7.19
N SER A 239 1.68 12.81 8.33
CA SER A 239 0.93 11.55 8.50
C SER A 239 -0.40 11.75 9.21
N VAL A 240 -1.22 10.70 9.28
CA VAL A 240 -2.47 10.65 10.06
C VAL A 240 -2.24 10.72 11.57
N TYR A 241 -0.98 10.63 12.02
CA TYR A 241 -0.61 10.63 13.43
C TYR A 241 -0.31 12.03 13.93
N VAL A 242 -0.57 12.26 15.22
CA VAL A 242 -0.37 13.54 15.90
C VAL A 242 0.96 13.53 16.64
N GLY A 243 1.77 14.57 16.42
CA GLY A 243 3.02 14.81 17.12
C GLY A 243 2.81 15.37 18.55
N SER A 244 3.90 15.49 19.29
CA SER A 244 3.91 16.00 20.68
C SER A 244 3.41 17.45 20.79
N ASP A 245 3.50 18.22 19.71
CA ASP A 245 3.05 19.62 19.61
C ASP A 245 1.62 19.75 19.07
N SER A 246 0.88 18.65 18.92
CA SER A 246 -0.46 18.58 18.31
C SER A 246 -0.53 18.87 16.81
N SER A 247 0.60 19.00 16.11
CA SER A 247 0.64 19.02 14.64
C SER A 247 0.75 17.60 14.05
N ASN A 248 0.77 17.46 12.73
CA ASN A 248 1.05 16.17 12.10
C ASN A 248 2.45 15.67 12.47
N LEU A 249 2.54 14.43 12.95
CA LEU A 249 3.79 13.71 12.95
C LEU A 249 4.23 13.50 11.50
N ARG A 250 5.46 13.89 11.17
CA ARG A 250 6.02 13.70 9.84
C ARG A 250 6.81 12.40 9.79
N LEU A 251 6.48 11.55 8.83
CA LEU A 251 7.10 10.24 8.67
C LEU A 251 7.84 10.18 7.33
N GLY A 252 8.92 9.40 7.30
CA GLY A 252 9.66 9.06 6.09
C GLY A 252 9.71 7.55 5.90
N TYR A 253 9.65 7.11 4.64
CA TYR A 253 9.74 5.72 4.21
C TYR A 253 10.71 5.60 3.05
N TYR A 254 11.60 4.63 3.12
CA TYR A 254 12.49 4.25 2.03
C TYR A 254 12.46 2.73 1.84
N LEU A 255 12.43 2.31 0.59
CA LEU A 255 12.51 0.92 0.15
C LEU A 255 13.65 0.76 -0.85
N SER A 256 14.64 -0.06 -0.49
CA SER A 256 15.86 -0.23 -1.29
C SER A 256 15.60 -0.71 -2.70
N SER A 257 16.48 -0.35 -3.63
CA SER A 257 16.47 -0.86 -5.00
C SER A 257 16.56 -2.40 -5.03
N GLY A 258 15.80 -3.03 -5.93
CA GLY A 258 15.82 -4.47 -6.13
C GLY A 258 15.02 -5.29 -5.11
N SER A 259 14.31 -4.63 -4.18
CA SER A 259 13.46 -5.30 -3.21
C SER A 259 12.39 -6.15 -3.91
N VAL A 260 12.04 -7.27 -3.28
CA VAL A 260 11.08 -8.23 -3.81
C VAL A 260 9.79 -8.17 -3.03
N TYR A 261 8.69 -7.96 -3.74
CA TYR A 261 7.34 -8.02 -3.23
C TYR A 261 6.62 -9.25 -3.77
N ARG A 262 5.99 -10.01 -2.86
CA ARG A 262 5.17 -11.17 -3.19
C ARG A 262 3.97 -11.22 -2.25
N SER A 263 2.77 -11.35 -2.82
CA SER A 263 1.53 -11.65 -2.09
C SER A 263 1.28 -10.79 -0.84
N GLY A 264 1.44 -9.46 -0.94
CA GLY A 264 1.11 -8.55 0.16
C GLY A 264 2.29 -8.10 1.03
N GLN A 265 3.50 -8.63 0.83
CA GLN A 265 4.65 -8.31 1.69
C GLN A 265 5.97 -8.23 0.93
N ILE A 266 6.90 -7.45 1.50
CA ILE A 266 8.31 -7.47 1.11
C ILE A 266 8.94 -8.76 1.63
N ILE A 267 9.55 -9.54 0.75
CA ILE A 267 10.22 -10.80 1.10
C ILE A 267 11.74 -10.72 1.02
N GLU A 268 12.26 -9.69 0.35
CA GLU A 268 13.69 -9.40 0.22
C GLU A 268 13.88 -7.90 0.05
N GLY A 269 14.86 -7.31 0.73
CA GLY A 269 15.17 -5.89 0.62
C GLY A 269 15.25 -5.19 1.97
N THR A 270 15.49 -3.88 1.93
CA THR A 270 15.62 -3.03 3.12
C THR A 270 14.55 -1.97 3.13
N GLN A 271 13.86 -1.85 4.26
CA GLN A 271 12.92 -0.78 4.57
C GLN A 271 13.50 0.09 5.67
N GLU A 272 13.54 1.39 5.44
CA GLU A 272 13.92 2.38 6.45
C GLU A 272 12.71 3.27 6.72
N CYS A 273 12.42 3.48 8.00
CA CYS A 273 11.32 4.32 8.45
C CYS A 273 11.85 5.34 9.45
N SER A 274 11.37 6.57 9.36
CA SER A 274 11.89 7.66 10.18
C SER A 274 10.82 8.66 10.63
N PHE A 275 11.12 9.36 11.72
CA PHE A 275 10.51 10.66 12.02
C PHE A 275 11.30 11.77 11.33
N GLU A 276 10.64 12.60 10.51
CA GLU A 276 11.34 13.67 9.77
C GLU A 276 11.54 14.97 10.57
N SER A 277 10.77 15.15 11.64
CA SER A 277 10.78 16.37 12.46
C SER A 277 10.84 16.02 13.95
N TYR A 278 11.43 16.89 14.76
CA TYR A 278 11.52 16.72 16.22
C TYR A 278 10.20 16.95 16.98
N ASN A 279 9.05 16.77 16.32
CA ASN A 279 7.72 16.87 16.95
C ASN A 279 7.23 15.51 17.47
N TYR A 280 8.16 14.66 17.91
CA TYR A 280 7.88 13.40 18.60
C TYR A 280 8.50 13.40 20.00
N ASP A 281 8.05 12.49 20.85
CA ASP A 281 8.61 12.30 22.18
C ASP A 281 10.02 11.68 22.11
N THR A 282 11.06 12.50 22.18
CA THR A 282 12.46 12.06 22.14
C THR A 282 12.88 11.21 23.34
N SER A 283 12.13 11.24 24.44
CA SER A 283 12.37 10.36 25.59
C SER A 283 11.85 8.95 25.36
N GLY A 284 10.69 8.83 24.69
CA GLY A 284 10.11 7.54 24.28
C GLY A 284 10.76 6.96 23.03
N TYR A 285 11.34 7.80 22.17
CA TYR A 285 11.97 7.43 20.91
C TYR A 285 13.41 7.96 20.84
N PRO A 286 14.39 7.24 21.41
CA PRO A 286 15.78 7.70 21.48
C PRO A 286 16.49 7.79 20.13
N SER A 287 15.96 7.13 19.08
CA SER A 287 16.38 7.28 17.69
C SER A 287 15.15 7.59 16.82
N PRO A 288 15.23 8.52 15.85
CA PRO A 288 14.16 8.78 14.90
C PRO A 288 14.07 7.70 13.81
N ASP A 289 15.14 6.92 13.60
CA ASP A 289 15.24 6.00 12.48
C ASP A 289 15.20 4.55 12.93
N VAL A 290 14.51 3.72 12.15
CA VAL A 290 14.50 2.26 12.25
C VAL A 290 14.73 1.63 10.88
N LYS A 291 15.49 0.53 10.84
CA LYS A 291 15.74 -0.23 9.61
C LYS A 291 15.32 -1.68 9.76
N TYR A 292 14.59 -2.18 8.76
CA TYR A 292 14.18 -3.57 8.61
C TYR A 292 14.86 -4.15 7.37
N VAL A 293 15.57 -5.26 7.54
CA VAL A 293 16.16 -6.02 6.43
C VAL A 293 15.43 -7.36 6.31
N TRP A 294 14.84 -7.59 5.15
CA TRP A 294 14.10 -8.79 4.81
C TRP A 294 14.94 -9.69 3.92
N SER A 295 14.85 -10.99 4.18
CA SER A 295 15.46 -12.03 3.33
C SER A 295 14.62 -13.29 3.37
N ASN A 296 14.62 -14.05 2.28
CA ASN A 296 13.85 -15.27 2.14
C ASN A 296 14.76 -16.38 1.58
N ASP A 297 14.79 -17.53 2.23
CA ASP A 297 15.57 -18.70 1.79
C ASP A 297 14.79 -19.66 0.88
N GLY A 298 13.56 -19.30 0.51
CA GLY A 298 12.61 -20.10 -0.25
C GLY A 298 11.56 -20.82 0.62
N ASN A 299 11.85 -21.02 1.91
CA ASN A 299 10.96 -21.71 2.86
C ASN A 299 10.47 -20.79 3.97
N LYS A 300 11.30 -19.85 4.42
CA LYS A 300 11.04 -18.98 5.55
C LYS A 300 11.45 -17.55 5.25
N LEU A 301 10.60 -16.63 5.68
CA LEU A 301 10.90 -15.20 5.70
C LEU A 301 11.67 -14.86 6.98
N TYR A 302 12.78 -14.16 6.82
CA TYR A 302 13.61 -13.65 7.90
C TYR A 302 13.56 -12.13 7.89
N GLN A 303 13.53 -11.56 9.09
CA GLN A 303 13.61 -10.12 9.29
C GLN A 303 14.72 -9.79 10.28
N LYS A 304 15.43 -8.69 10.02
CA LYS A 304 16.42 -8.14 10.94
C LYS A 304 16.16 -6.66 11.16
N ILE A 305 15.94 -6.29 12.42
CA ILE A 305 15.59 -4.95 12.87
C ILE A 305 16.83 -4.29 13.46
N TYR A 306 17.09 -3.05 13.06
CA TYR A 306 18.14 -2.20 13.61
C TYR A 306 17.50 -0.93 14.15
N TYR A 307 17.72 -0.64 15.44
CA TYR A 307 17.20 0.56 16.08
C TYR A 307 18.08 1.00 17.24
N ASN A 308 18.51 2.27 17.27
CA ASN A 308 19.26 2.87 18.37
C ASN A 308 20.47 2.02 18.85
N GLY A 309 21.25 1.48 17.92
CA GLY A 309 22.40 0.61 18.22
C GLY A 309 22.06 -0.83 18.58
N TYR A 310 20.77 -1.18 18.73
CA TYR A 310 20.30 -2.55 18.95
C TYR A 310 19.98 -3.26 17.62
N VAL A 311 20.12 -4.59 17.64
CA VAL A 311 19.82 -5.46 16.50
C VAL A 311 19.06 -6.71 16.95
N TYR A 312 18.04 -7.12 16.20
CA TYR A 312 17.32 -8.37 16.42
C TYR A 312 16.90 -9.05 15.11
N PRO A 313 16.97 -10.39 15.00
CA PRO A 313 17.64 -11.27 15.95
C PRO A 313 19.15 -10.98 16.00
N LYS A 314 19.78 -11.25 17.14
CA LYS A 314 21.24 -11.22 17.25
C LYS A 314 21.80 -12.36 16.39
N ASN A 315 22.96 -12.14 15.78
CA ASN A 315 23.68 -13.19 15.06
C ASN A 315 24.17 -14.27 16.04
#